data_AF-A0A1B6I9Y7-F1
#
_entry.id   AF-A0A1B6I9Y7-F1
#
_cell.length_a   1.000
_cell.length_b   1.000
_cell.length_c   1.000
_cell.angle_alpha   90.00
_cell.angle_beta   90.00
_cell.angle_gamma   90.00
#
_symmetry.space_group_name_H-M   'P 1'
#
loop_
_entity.id
_entity.type
_entity.pdbx_description
1 polymer ?
#
loop_
_entity_poly.entity_id
_entity_poly.type
_entity_poly.pdbx_seq_one_letter_code
_entity_poly.pdbx_strand_id
1 'polypeptide(L)'
;LQLASTLSRHLLVVMSPSLFENQWTPVTICPLFKQLSDIHSNIICVPLQGIKMDASWKSEEGCMLRQLLSRCSVITWEVNTPAQRRRFWTSLRLCLPPPLSPPSTRQREMTATTTTKAKLSTFAKSNESLEVLV
;
A
#
# COMPACT_ATOMS: atom_id res chain seq x y z
N LEU A 1 19.64 -1.40 -6.79
CA LEU A 1 18.59 -1.47 -5.75
C LEU A 1 18.68 -0.30 -4.77
N GLN A 2 19.82 -0.08 -4.10
CA GLN A 2 19.97 0.99 -3.10
C GLN A 2 19.56 2.40 -3.58
N LEU A 3 19.97 2.81 -4.79
CA LEU A 3 19.57 4.12 -5.36
C LEU A 3 18.06 4.21 -5.65
N ALA A 4 17.45 3.13 -6.12
CA ALA A 4 16.01 3.11 -6.42
C ALA A 4 15.18 3.07 -5.13
N SER A 5 15.67 2.39 -4.08
CA SER A 5 15.00 2.35 -2.79
C SER A 5 15.09 3.67 -2.04
N THR A 6 16.22 4.38 -2.09
CA THR A 6 16.36 5.68 -1.40
C THR A 6 15.55 6.79 -2.06
N LEU A 7 15.33 6.71 -3.37
CA LEU A 7 14.46 7.65 -4.11
C LEU A 7 12.98 7.29 -4.02
N SER A 8 12.64 6.07 -3.58
CA SER A 8 11.26 5.65 -3.40
C SER A 8 10.68 6.20 -2.11
N ARG A 9 9.39 6.53 -2.10
CA ARG A 9 8.70 6.98 -0.87
C ARG A 9 8.36 5.82 0.07
N HIS A 10 8.10 4.65 -0.51
CA HIS A 10 7.68 3.43 0.16
C HIS A 10 8.30 2.24 -0.57
N LEU A 11 8.79 1.27 0.20
CA LEU A 11 9.30 0.01 -0.30
C LEU A 11 8.22 -1.06 -0.15
N LEU A 12 7.67 -1.55 -1.26
CA LEU A 12 6.71 -2.66 -1.27
C LEU A 12 7.47 -3.98 -1.38
N VAL A 13 7.32 -4.84 -0.38
CA VAL A 13 8.01 -6.13 -0.29
C VAL A 13 6.96 -7.25 -0.33
N VAL A 14 6.94 -8.02 -1.41
CA VAL A 14 6.07 -9.19 -1.55
C VAL A 14 6.86 -10.42 -1.13
N MET A 15 6.43 -11.05 -0.03
CA MET A 15 7.11 -12.23 0.49
C MET A 15 6.35 -13.48 0.06
N SER A 16 6.98 -14.31 -0.77
CA SER A 16 6.47 -15.62 -1.14
C SER A 16 7.22 -16.73 -0.42
N PRO A 17 6.56 -17.85 -0.05
CA PRO A 17 7.22 -18.98 0.62
C PRO A 17 8.40 -19.56 -0.16
N SER A 18 8.33 -19.43 -1.49
CA SER A 18 9.38 -19.83 -2.42
C SER A 18 10.70 -19.09 -2.20
N LEU A 19 10.68 -17.90 -1.58
CA LEU A 19 11.90 -17.15 -1.25
C LEU A 19 12.73 -17.81 -0.13
N PHE A 20 12.10 -18.66 0.68
CA PHE A 20 12.71 -19.26 1.86
C PHE A 20 12.71 -20.79 1.80
N GLU A 21 12.70 -21.38 0.60
CA GLU A 21 12.66 -22.84 0.41
C GLU A 21 11.47 -23.50 1.14
N ASN A 22 10.33 -22.80 1.24
CA ASN A 22 9.16 -23.16 2.03
C ASN A 22 9.38 -23.25 3.56
N GLN A 23 10.54 -22.82 4.06
CA GLN A 23 10.83 -22.67 5.48
C GLN A 23 10.47 -21.25 5.94
N TRP A 24 9.19 -21.05 6.23
CA TRP A 24 8.65 -19.78 6.71
C TRP A 24 8.85 -19.59 8.22
N THR A 25 10.11 -19.54 8.66
CA THR A 25 10.49 -19.43 10.08
C THR A 25 11.04 -18.04 10.41
N PRO A 26 10.96 -17.59 11.67
CA PRO A 26 11.54 -16.31 12.06
C PRO A 26 13.04 -16.20 11.76
N VAL A 27 13.77 -17.31 11.82
CA VAL A 27 15.23 -17.35 11.58
C VAL A 27 15.56 -16.99 10.13
N THR A 28 14.75 -17.42 9.16
CA THR A 28 14.96 -17.11 7.74
C THR A 28 14.46 -15.72 7.37
N ILE A 29 13.37 -15.27 7.99
CA ILE A 29 12.70 -14.00 7.67
C ILE A 29 13.39 -12.80 8.35
N CYS A 30 13.85 -12.95 9.59
CA CYS A 30 14.47 -11.88 10.38
C CYS A 30 15.69 -11.20 9.71
N PRO A 31 16.70 -11.92 9.18
CA PRO A 31 17.85 -11.27 8.55
C PRO A 31 17.45 -10.44 7.32
N LEU A 32 16.48 -10.92 6.53
CA LEU A 32 15.96 -10.15 5.39
C LEU A 32 15.30 -8.85 5.85
N PHE A 33 14.46 -8.91 6.89
CA PHE A 33 13.82 -7.70 7.42
C PHE A 33 14.80 -6.71 8.03
N LYS A 34 15.85 -7.18 8.69
CA LYS A 34 16.93 -6.29 9.18
C LYS A 34 17.55 -5.51 8.03
N GLN A 35 17.98 -6.21 6.99
CA GLN A 35 18.57 -5.59 5.81
C GLN A 35 17.60 -4.60 5.14
N LEU A 36 16.33 -4.95 5.03
CA LEU A 36 15.32 -4.05 4.46
C LEU A 36 15.11 -2.82 5.34
N SER A 37 15.06 -2.99 6.66
CA SER A 37 14.91 -1.89 7.62
C SER A 37 16.10 -0.94 7.64
N ASP A 38 17.30 -1.43 7.34
CA ASP A 38 18.51 -0.61 7.20
C ASP A 38 18.47 0.23 5.92
N ILE A 39 17.76 -0.23 4.89
CA ILE A 39 17.66 0.43 3.59
C ILE A 39 16.54 1.49 3.59
N HIS A 40 15.41 1.20 4.22
CA HIS A 40 14.22 2.05 4.10
C HIS A 40 13.34 2.02 5.36
N SER A 41 12.83 3.18 5.78
CA SER A 41 11.97 3.29 6.97
C SER A 41 10.49 2.96 6.71
N ASN A 42 9.95 3.31 5.54
CA ASN A 42 8.55 3.03 5.19
C ASN A 42 8.44 1.75 4.35
N ILE A 43 8.31 0.61 5.01
CA ILE A 43 8.20 -0.69 4.34
C ILE A 43 6.75 -1.18 4.41
N ILE A 44 6.20 -1.56 3.27
CA ILE A 44 4.92 -2.26 3.16
C ILE A 44 5.23 -3.71 2.86
N CYS A 45 4.93 -4.61 3.79
CA CYS A 45 5.12 -6.04 3.63
C CYS A 45 3.81 -6.72 3.23
N VAL A 46 3.85 -7.52 2.17
CA VAL A 46 2.74 -8.36 1.70
C VAL A 46 3.14 -9.82 1.77
N PRO A 47 2.86 -10.53 2.88
CA PRO A 47 3.06 -11.97 2.95
C PRO A 47 1.99 -12.70 2.12
N LEU A 48 2.41 -13.51 1.14
CA LEU A 48 1.52 -14.33 0.32
C LEU A 48 0.96 -15.54 1.07
N GLN A 49 1.67 -16.00 2.09
CA GLN A 49 1.21 -17.02 3.01
C GLN A 49 1.01 -16.40 4.39
N GLY A 50 -0.11 -16.73 5.04
CA GLY A 50 -0.39 -16.27 6.40
C GLY A 50 0.75 -16.64 7.34
N ILE A 51 1.25 -15.65 8.07
CA ILE A 51 2.30 -15.83 9.07
C ILE A 51 1.70 -16.59 10.26
N LYS A 52 1.98 -17.89 10.36
CA LYS A 52 1.56 -18.70 11.51
C LYS A 52 2.46 -18.39 12.71
N MET A 53 1.87 -17.82 13.75
CA MET A 53 2.56 -17.47 14.99
C MET A 53 2.71 -18.71 15.89
N ASP A 54 3.56 -19.64 15.46
CA ASP A 54 3.83 -20.89 16.18
C ASP A 54 4.87 -20.70 17.29
N ALA A 55 5.23 -21.77 18.01
CA ALA A 55 6.21 -21.75 19.11
C ALA A 55 7.57 -21.15 18.71
N SER A 56 7.96 -21.25 17.43
CA SER A 56 9.17 -20.65 16.88
C SER A 56 9.19 -19.12 16.97
N TRP A 57 8.04 -18.45 17.15
CA TRP A 57 7.94 -17.00 17.33
C TRP A 57 8.23 -16.53 18.75
N LYS A 58 8.37 -17.44 19.71
CA LYS A 58 8.80 -17.14 21.09
C LYS A 58 10.33 -17.10 21.22
N SER A 59 11.06 -17.45 20.16
CA SER A 59 12.51 -17.28 20.07
C SER A 59 12.89 -15.79 20.10
N GLU A 60 14.17 -15.52 20.37
CA GLU A 60 14.73 -14.17 20.32
C GLU A 60 14.53 -13.54 18.92
N GLU A 61 14.73 -14.33 17.86
CA GLU A 61 14.51 -13.94 16.48
C GLU A 61 13.04 -13.62 16.19
N GLY A 62 12.12 -14.39 16.78
CA GLY A 62 10.68 -14.14 16.69
C GLY A 62 10.25 -12.84 17.37
N CYS A 63 10.81 -12.55 18.55
CA CYS A 63 10.59 -11.29 19.25
C CYS A 63 11.11 -10.10 18.44
N MET A 64 12.32 -10.21 17.91
CA MET A 64 12.94 -9.18 17.08
C MET A 64 12.16 -8.96 15.78
N LEU A 65 11.74 -10.03 15.11
CA LEU A 65 10.92 -9.94 13.91
C LEU A 65 9.57 -9.26 14.19
N ARG A 66 8.93 -9.52 15.34
CA ARG A 66 7.71 -8.81 15.75
C ARG A 66 7.94 -7.31 15.93
N GLN A 67 9.06 -6.91 16.52
CA GLN A 67 9.43 -5.50 16.65
C GLN A 67 9.71 -4.84 15.29
N LEU A 68 10.32 -5.56 14.35
CA LEU A 68 10.53 -5.07 12.99
C LEU A 68 9.21 -4.95 12.23
N LEU A 69 8.34 -5.95 12.33
CA LEU A 69 7.02 -5.96 11.71
C LEU A 69 6.10 -4.89 12.28
N SER A 70 6.19 -4.54 13.57
CA SER A 70 5.38 -3.47 14.16
C SER A 70 5.73 -2.07 13.63
N ARG A 71 6.95 -1.90 13.10
CA ARG A 71 7.38 -0.69 12.41
C ARG A 71 6.98 -0.68 10.92
N CYS A 72 6.56 -1.83 10.39
CA CYS A 72 6.19 -1.99 8.98
C CYS A 72 4.66 -2.04 8.82
N SER A 73 4.17 -1.63 7.64
CA SER A 73 2.78 -1.88 7.27
C SER A 73 2.64 -3.30 6.73
N VAL A 74 2.08 -4.22 7.50
CA VAL A 74 1.87 -5.61 7.06
C VAL A 74 0.45 -5.77 6.50
N ILE A 75 0.33 -6.18 5.24
CA ILE A 75 -0.94 -6.39 4.55
C ILE A 75 -1.03 -7.85 4.13
N THR A 76 -1.82 -8.63 4.86
CA THR A 76 -2.02 -10.06 4.56
C THR A 76 -2.70 -10.24 3.20
N TRP A 77 -2.13 -11.12 2.37
CA TRP A 77 -2.75 -11.52 1.11
C TRP A 77 -3.93 -12.46 1.38
N GLU A 78 -5.14 -11.91 1.41
CA GLU A 78 -6.38 -12.67 1.46
C GLU A 78 -7.23 -12.34 0.23
N VAL A 79 -7.37 -13.29 -0.70
CA VAL A 79 -8.11 -13.08 -1.96
C VAL A 79 -9.11 -14.18 -2.28
N ASN A 80 -9.43 -15.02 -1.28
CA ASN A 80 -10.33 -16.16 -1.42
C ASN A 80 -11.77 -15.73 -1.76
N THR A 81 -12.20 -14.59 -1.22
CA THR A 81 -13.53 -14.01 -1.50
C THR A 81 -13.42 -12.65 -2.19
N PRO A 82 -14.45 -12.24 -2.98
CA PRO A 82 -14.48 -10.90 -3.57
C PRO A 82 -14.44 -9.76 -2.54
N ALA A 83 -14.96 -9.99 -1.34
CA ALA A 83 -14.89 -9.03 -0.23
C ALA A 83 -13.45 -8.89 0.30
N GLN A 84 -12.75 -9.99 0.53
CA GLN A 84 -11.34 -9.98 0.96
C GLN A 84 -10.43 -9.34 -0.08
N ARG A 85 -10.64 -9.65 -1.38
CA ARG A 85 -9.89 -9.01 -2.46
C ARG A 85 -10.07 -7.49 -2.47
N ARG A 86 -11.30 -7.00 -2.30
CA ARG A 86 -11.56 -5.56 -2.17
C ARG A 86 -10.85 -4.97 -0.95
N ARG A 87 -10.93 -5.63 0.22
CA ARG A 87 -10.22 -5.20 1.43
C ARG A 87 -8.71 -5.11 1.22
N PHE A 88 -8.10 -6.13 0.62
CA PHE A 88 -6.67 -6.14 0.30
C PHE A 88 -6.28 -4.91 -0.54
N TRP A 89 -6.95 -4.67 -1.66
CA TRP A 89 -6.64 -3.54 -2.53
C TRP A 89 -6.91 -2.19 -1.87
N THR A 90 -7.96 -2.09 -1.06
CA THR A 90 -8.24 -0.88 -0.27
C THR A 90 -7.12 -0.62 0.74
N SER A 91 -6.75 -1.62 1.55
CA SER A 91 -5.64 -1.49 2.51
C SER A 91 -4.33 -1.13 1.83
N LEU A 92 -4.00 -1.76 0.70
CA LEU A 92 -2.81 -1.44 -0.06
C LEU A 92 -2.79 0.00 -0.56
N ARG A 93 -3.91 0.50 -1.09
CA ARG A 93 -4.02 1.90 -1.55
C ARG A 93 -3.88 2.89 -0.39
N LEU A 94 -4.39 2.57 0.79
CA LEU A 94 -4.28 3.44 1.96
C LEU A 94 -2.85 3.53 2.51
N CYS A 95 -2.07 2.47 2.37
CA CYS A 95 -0.65 2.48 2.75
C CYS A 95 0.25 3.15 1.71
N LEU A 96 -0.22 3.32 0.47
CA LEU A 96 0.56 3.97 -0.58
C LEU A 96 0.47 5.50 -0.47
N PRO A 97 1.58 6.21 -0.72
CA PRO A 97 1.58 7.65 -0.63
C PRO A 97 0.73 8.25 -1.77
N PRO A 98 0.05 9.39 -1.52
CA PRO A 98 -0.83 9.99 -2.52
C PRO A 98 -0.04 10.33 -3.80
N PRO A 99 -0.67 10.20 -4.98
CA PRO A 99 -0.01 10.56 -6.24
C PRO A 99 0.38 12.03 -6.21
N LEU A 100 1.62 12.33 -6.65
CA LEU A 100 2.18 13.69 -6.65
C LEU A 100 1.49 14.62 -7.65
N SER A 101 0.94 14.04 -8.72
CA SER A 101 0.10 14.73 -9.69
C SER A 101 -1.35 14.27 -9.49
N PRO A 102 -2.32 15.20 -9.54
CA PRO A 102 -3.71 14.79 -9.66
C PRO A 102 -3.82 13.89 -10.90
N PRO A 103 -4.70 12.86 -10.88
CA PRO A 103 -4.98 12.12 -12.09
C PRO A 103 -5.33 13.16 -13.14
N SER A 104 -4.59 13.19 -14.25
CA SER A 104 -5.05 13.96 -15.39
C SER A 104 -6.43 13.40 -15.68
N THR A 105 -7.45 14.20 -15.39
CA THR A 105 -8.78 13.97 -15.93
C THR A 105 -8.52 13.86 -17.42
N ARG A 106 -8.43 12.64 -17.95
CA ARG A 106 -8.53 12.43 -19.38
C ARG A 106 -9.92 12.94 -19.68
N GLN A 107 -9.99 14.23 -20.03
CA GLN A 107 -11.09 14.78 -20.78
C GLN A 107 -11.31 13.75 -21.87
N ARG A 108 -12.44 13.08 -21.77
CA ARG A 108 -13.03 12.39 -22.88
C ARG A 108 -13.33 13.52 -23.85
N GLU A 109 -12.36 13.87 -24.69
CA GLU A 109 -12.54 14.77 -25.82
C GLU A 109 -13.47 14.03 -26.79
N MET A 110 -14.77 14.07 -26.47
CA MET A 110 -15.78 14.07 -27.50
C MET A 110 -15.60 15.40 -28.21
N THR A 111 -15.07 15.32 -29.42
CA THR A 111 -15.07 16.38 -30.42
C THR A 111 -16.50 16.85 -30.64
N ALA A 112 -16.91 17.88 -29.88
CA ALA A 112 -18.02 18.75 -30.24
C ALA A 112 -17.39 20.09 -30.66
N THR A 113 -17.12 20.20 -31.95
CA THR A 113 -16.92 21.48 -32.63
C THR A 113 -18.13 22.37 -32.38
N THR A 114 -17.96 23.44 -31.59
CA THR A 114 -18.48 24.78 -31.92
C THR A 114 -17.96 25.81 -30.92
N THR A 115 -17.09 26.67 -31.44
CA THR A 115 -16.81 28.07 -31.09
C THR A 115 -17.80 28.77 -30.14
N THR A 116 -17.32 29.31 -29.01
CA THR A 116 -17.44 30.74 -28.63
C THR A 116 -16.79 31.05 -27.27
N LYS A 117 -16.16 32.23 -27.20
CA LYS A 117 -15.43 32.84 -26.08
C LYS A 117 -16.29 33.02 -24.81
N ALA A 118 -15.72 32.81 -23.61
CA ALA A 118 -15.79 33.75 -22.48
C ALA A 118 -15.03 33.28 -21.21
N LYS A 119 -14.13 34.17 -20.75
CA LYS A 119 -13.83 34.60 -19.36
C LYS A 119 -13.96 33.63 -18.17
N LEU A 120 -12.82 33.42 -17.52
CA LEU A 120 -12.53 33.67 -16.10
C LEU A 120 -13.74 33.78 -15.13
N SER A 121 -13.89 32.82 -14.21
CA SER A 121 -14.32 33.11 -12.83
C SER A 121 -13.99 31.96 -11.86
N THR A 122 -13.07 32.25 -10.96
CA THR A 122 -12.91 31.60 -9.66
C THR A 122 -14.20 31.84 -8.86
N PHE A 123 -14.89 30.78 -8.42
CA PHE A 123 -15.85 30.89 -7.33
C PHE A 123 -15.67 29.72 -6.37
N ALA A 124 -14.98 30.02 -5.27
CA ALA A 124 -15.28 29.44 -3.99
C ALA A 124 -16.66 29.94 -3.53
N LYS A 125 -17.49 29.03 -3.03
CA LYS A 125 -18.70 29.17 -2.17
C LYS A 125 -19.59 27.97 -2.47
N SER A 126 -20.30 27.34 -1.56
CA SER A 126 -20.49 27.49 -0.12
C SER A 126 -21.24 26.21 0.27
N ASN A 127 -21.03 25.71 1.49
CA ASN A 127 -22.01 24.83 2.10
C ASN A 127 -23.37 25.54 2.11
N GLU A 128 -24.42 24.86 1.67
CA GLU A 128 -25.77 25.03 2.20
C GLU A 128 -26.66 23.88 1.73
N SER A 129 -27.31 23.28 2.73
CA SER A 129 -28.34 22.27 2.64
C SER A 129 -29.42 22.61 1.62
N LEU A 130 -30.02 21.59 0.99
CA LEU A 130 -31.42 21.67 0.57
C LEU A 130 -32.07 20.29 0.70
N GLU A 131 -33.14 20.32 1.48
CA GLU A 131 -34.06 19.24 1.83
C GLU A 131 -34.97 18.88 0.63
N VAL A 132 -35.38 17.61 0.58
CA VAL A 132 -36.75 17.09 0.37
C VAL A 132 -37.55 17.55 -0.87
N LEU A 133 -37.86 16.59 -1.76
CA LEU A 133 -39.21 16.11 -2.18
C LEU A 133 -39.16 15.42 -3.57
N VAL A 134 -39.47 14.11 -3.62
CA VAL A 134 -40.59 13.53 -4.40
C VAL A 134 -41.09 12.32 -3.63
#